data_AF-A0AAD9QNT6-F1
#
_entry.id   AF-A0AAD9QNT6-F1
#
_cell.length_a   1.000
_cell.length_b   1.000
_cell.length_c   1.000
_cell.angle_alpha   90.00
_cell.angle_beta   90.00
_cell.angle_gamma   90.00
#
_symmetry.space_group_name_H-M   'P 1'
#
loop_
_entity.id
_entity.type
_entity.pdbx_description
1 polymer ?
#
loop_
_entity_poly.entity_id
_entity_poly.type
_entity_poly.pdbx_seq_one_letter_code
_entity_poly.pdbx_strand_id
1 'polypeptide(L)'
;MAASVKIDDLSSIKSFDPHGDPSNVGRRWRRWLKSFYLYADSKRLIIQADSADNKVQRRALLLHLAGEDVQEIFETLADTGAAADYAKAEKALNDYFIPKVNSTYQNHVFRSVEQQDGETVAQFMKD
;
A
#
# COMPACT_ATOMS: atom_id res chain seq x y z
N MET A 1 -13.83 39.55 11.35
CA MET A 1 -13.39 38.34 12.10
C MET A 1 -12.94 37.32 11.07
N ALA A 2 -11.64 37.24 10.77
CA ALA A 2 -11.10 36.23 9.86
C ALA A 2 -11.01 34.90 10.61
N ALA A 3 -11.72 33.88 10.15
CA ALA A 3 -11.59 32.53 10.68
C ALA A 3 -10.16 32.05 10.40
N SER A 4 -9.37 31.91 11.47
CA SER A 4 -8.08 31.23 11.40
C SER A 4 -8.36 29.75 11.19
N VAL A 5 -8.23 29.29 9.96
CA VAL A 5 -8.12 27.86 9.66
C VAL A 5 -6.84 27.40 10.36
N LYS A 6 -6.97 26.60 11.41
CA LYS A 6 -5.83 25.93 12.03
C LYS A 6 -5.22 25.02 10.96
N ILE A 7 -3.99 25.30 10.57
CA ILE A 7 -3.24 24.57 9.53
C ILE A 7 -2.88 23.13 9.99
N ASP A 8 -3.28 22.71 11.19
CA ASP A 8 -3.01 21.38 11.73
C ASP A 8 -3.78 20.23 11.07
N ASP A 9 -4.80 20.51 10.24
CA ASP A 9 -5.76 19.50 9.77
C ASP A 9 -5.73 19.23 8.26
N LEU A 10 -4.63 19.57 7.57
CA LEU A 10 -4.60 19.56 6.10
C LEU A 10 -3.99 18.33 5.40
N SER A 11 -3.44 17.31 6.08
CA SER A 11 -3.12 16.00 5.46
C SER A 11 -2.29 15.06 6.33
N SER A 12 -2.87 14.46 7.37
CA SER A 12 -2.28 13.22 7.90
C SER A 12 -2.93 12.04 7.19
N ILE A 13 -2.16 11.34 6.35
CA ILE A 13 -2.60 10.04 5.83
C ILE A 13 -2.70 9.11 7.03
N LYS A 14 -3.84 8.45 7.22
CA LYS A 14 -3.97 7.42 8.26
C LYS A 14 -2.93 6.32 8.02
N SER A 15 -2.29 5.85 9.08
CA SER A 15 -1.36 4.71 9.01
C SER A 15 -2.03 3.48 8.38
N PHE A 16 -1.20 2.64 7.76
CA PHE A 16 -1.66 1.40 7.18
C PHE A 16 -1.83 0.35 8.29
N ASP A 17 -2.96 -0.34 8.29
CA ASP A 17 -3.22 -1.47 9.19
C ASP A 17 -2.98 -2.78 8.41
N PRO A 18 -1.85 -3.48 8.63
CA PRO A 18 -1.55 -4.73 7.95
C PRO A 18 -2.32 -5.93 8.51
N HIS A 19 -2.96 -5.81 9.67
CA HIS A 19 -3.62 -6.91 10.40
C HIS A 19 -5.12 -7.03 10.11
N GLY A 20 -5.73 -6.08 9.40
CA GLY A 20 -7.11 -6.24 8.93
C GLY A 20 -7.28 -7.36 7.88
N ASP A 21 -8.41 -7.37 7.19
CA ASP A 21 -8.81 -8.49 6.31
C ASP A 21 -7.69 -8.94 5.32
N PRO A 22 -7.16 -10.17 5.46
CA PRO A 22 -6.05 -10.65 4.65
C PRO A 22 -6.43 -10.88 3.18
N SER A 23 -7.72 -11.09 2.87
CA SER A 23 -8.19 -11.31 1.49
C SER A 23 -8.00 -10.10 0.59
N ASN A 24 -7.88 -8.90 1.19
CA ASN A 24 -7.82 -7.64 0.47
C ASN A 24 -6.63 -6.75 0.87
N VAL A 25 -5.67 -7.27 1.66
CA VAL A 25 -4.50 -6.54 2.15
C VAL A 25 -3.76 -5.81 1.02
N GLY A 26 -3.52 -6.48 -0.11
CA GLY A 26 -2.84 -5.85 -1.26
C GLY A 26 -3.67 -4.76 -1.95
N ARG A 27 -5.00 -4.86 -1.95
CA ARG A 27 -5.88 -3.80 -2.46
C ARG A 27 -5.85 -2.59 -1.53
N ARG A 28 -5.89 -2.81 -0.21
CA ARG A 28 -5.77 -1.76 0.82
C ARG A 28 -4.41 -1.08 0.75
N TRP A 29 -3.33 -1.85 0.62
CA TRP A 29 -1.97 -1.34 0.49
C TRP A 29 -1.82 -0.44 -0.75
N ARG A 30 -2.28 -0.90 -1.92
CA ARG A 30 -2.29 -0.07 -3.15
C ARG A 30 -3.09 1.23 -2.97
N ARG A 31 -4.22 1.19 -2.26
CA ARG A 31 -5.02 2.38 -1.98
C ARG A 31 -4.25 3.35 -1.08
N TRP A 32 -3.62 2.85 -0.03
CA TRP A 32 -2.80 3.64 0.88
C TRP A 32 -1.58 4.25 0.17
N LEU A 33 -0.86 3.47 -0.66
CA LEU A 33 0.28 3.96 -1.46
C LEU A 33 -0.12 5.09 -2.41
N LYS A 34 -1.30 5.03 -3.04
CA LYS A 34 -1.80 6.13 -3.87
C LYS A 34 -1.97 7.41 -3.07
N SER A 35 -2.51 7.32 -1.85
CA SER A 35 -2.61 8.47 -0.94
C SER A 35 -1.22 8.98 -0.57
N PHE A 36 -0.28 8.08 -0.26
CA PHE A 36 1.11 8.43 0.01
C PHE A 36 1.78 9.18 -1.15
N TYR A 37 1.63 8.73 -2.39
CA TYR A 37 2.21 9.42 -3.54
C TYR A 37 1.64 10.83 -3.72
N LEU A 38 0.32 11.02 -3.57
CA LEU A 38 -0.29 12.35 -3.65
C LEU A 38 0.27 13.28 -2.56
N TYR A 39 0.46 12.76 -1.35
CA TYR A 39 1.06 13.53 -0.27
C TYR A 39 2.53 13.86 -0.54
N ALA A 40 3.34 12.87 -0.95
CA ALA A 40 4.74 13.07 -1.28
C ALA A 40 4.92 14.07 -2.45
N ASP A 41 4.02 14.04 -3.44
CA ASP A 41 4.00 15.00 -4.55
C ASP A 41 3.67 16.42 -4.06
N SER A 42 2.70 16.57 -3.14
CA SER A 42 2.40 17.86 -2.51
C SER A 42 3.60 18.46 -1.76
N LYS A 43 4.52 17.61 -1.28
CA LYS A 43 5.79 17.98 -0.66
C LYS A 43 6.93 18.15 -1.67
N ARG A 44 6.66 18.03 -2.98
CA ARG A 44 7.61 18.08 -4.11
C ARG A 44 8.70 16.99 -4.09
N LEU A 45 8.48 15.90 -3.36
CA LEU A 45 9.43 14.79 -3.27
C LEU A 45 9.42 13.87 -4.50
N ILE A 46 8.42 14.04 -5.40
CA ILE A 46 8.34 13.30 -6.67
C ILE A 46 8.95 14.11 -7.82
N ILE A 47 8.77 15.44 -7.84
CA ILE A 47 9.25 16.33 -8.92
C ILE A 47 10.78 16.31 -9.05
N GLN A 48 11.50 16.06 -7.95
CA GLN A 48 12.96 15.95 -7.91
C GLN A 48 13.41 14.56 -7.45
N ALA A 49 12.77 13.51 -7.96
CA ALA A 49 12.96 12.12 -7.49
C ALA A 49 14.41 11.61 -7.55
N ASP A 50 15.27 12.20 -8.38
CA ASP A 50 16.65 11.74 -8.54
C ASP A 50 17.66 12.32 -7.54
N SER A 51 17.29 13.35 -6.79
CA SER A 51 18.14 13.85 -5.70
C SER A 51 18.29 12.80 -4.60
N ALA A 52 19.53 12.56 -4.15
CA ALA A 52 19.82 11.62 -3.08
C ALA A 52 19.07 11.98 -1.79
N ASP A 53 19.02 13.27 -1.45
CA ASP A 53 18.32 13.77 -0.26
C ASP A 53 16.82 13.51 -0.36
N ASN A 54 16.23 13.70 -1.55
CA ASN A 54 14.81 13.42 -1.75
C ASN A 54 14.50 11.93 -1.66
N LYS A 55 15.39 11.05 -2.13
CA LYS A 55 15.22 9.61 -1.99
C LYS A 55 15.26 9.20 -0.52
N VAL A 56 16.21 9.72 0.25
CA VAL A 56 16.30 9.49 1.70
C VAL A 56 15.04 9.99 2.41
N GLN A 57 14.64 11.24 2.15
CA GLN A 57 13.47 11.84 2.76
C GLN A 57 12.18 11.10 2.41
N ARG A 58 12.00 10.72 1.14
CA ARG A 58 10.82 9.99 0.68
C ARG A 58 10.75 8.58 1.28
N ARG A 59 11.88 7.88 1.44
CA ARG A 59 11.95 6.58 2.13
C ARG A 59 11.59 6.71 3.61
N ALA A 60 12.17 7.69 4.30
CA ALA A 60 11.85 7.96 5.71
C ALA A 60 10.36 8.28 5.89
N LEU A 61 9.81 9.11 5.00
CA LEU A 61 8.40 9.50 5.04
C LEU A 61 7.46 8.33 4.75
N LEU A 62 7.80 7.44 3.80
CA LEU A 62 7.06 6.22 3.51
C LEU A 62 6.92 5.36 4.77
N LEU A 63 8.04 5.06 5.43
CA LEU A 63 8.07 4.20 6.62
C LEU A 63 7.39 4.86 7.82
N HIS A 64 7.61 6.16 8.03
CA HIS A 64 7.00 6.90 9.13
C HIS A 64 5.47 6.97 9.01
N LEU A 65 4.94 7.30 7.82
CA LEU A 65 3.49 7.40 7.62
C LEU A 65 2.82 6.03 7.52
N ALA A 66 3.53 4.98 7.10
CA ALA A 66 2.98 3.63 7.03
C ALA A 66 2.61 3.10 8.42
N GLY A 67 3.37 3.50 9.46
CA GLY A 67 3.11 3.13 10.85
C GLY A 67 4.04 2.03 11.37
N GLU A 68 3.99 1.80 12.68
CA GLU A 68 4.88 0.90 13.43
C GLU A 68 4.78 -0.55 12.95
N ASP A 69 3.56 -1.09 12.78
CA ASP A 69 3.35 -2.46 12.28
C ASP A 69 4.04 -2.70 10.92
N VAL A 70 4.05 -1.68 10.04
CA VAL A 70 4.72 -1.77 8.74
C VAL A 70 6.23 -1.67 8.89
N GLN A 71 6.74 -0.91 9.86
CA GLN A 71 8.18 -0.84 10.16
C GLN A 71 8.69 -2.18 10.70
N GLU A 72 7.96 -2.82 11.62
CA GLU A 72 8.30 -4.16 12.11
C GLU A 72 8.35 -5.17 10.95
N ILE A 73 7.34 -5.17 10.08
CA ILE A 73 7.35 -6.00 8.87
C ILE A 73 8.57 -5.67 8.01
N PHE A 74 8.85 -4.39 7.77
CA PHE A 74 9.95 -3.94 6.91
C PHE A 74 11.32 -4.39 7.42
N GLU A 75 11.54 -4.43 8.74
CA GLU A 75 12.77 -4.92 9.36
C GLU A 75 13.03 -6.41 9.09
N THR A 76 11.97 -7.20 8.82
CA THR A 76 12.10 -8.62 8.47
C THR A 76 12.37 -8.87 6.98
N LEU A 77 12.22 -7.84 6.12
CA LEU A 77 12.34 -8.00 4.68
C LEU A 77 13.82 -7.99 4.23
N ALA A 78 14.15 -8.91 3.31
CA ALA A 78 15.42 -8.88 2.59
C ALA A 78 15.42 -7.79 1.50
N ASP A 79 16.63 -7.40 1.05
CA ASP A 79 16.84 -6.54 -0.12
C ASP A 79 16.16 -5.15 -0.06
N THR A 80 16.00 -4.59 1.13
CA THR A 80 15.35 -3.28 1.37
C THR A 80 16.21 -2.06 0.98
N GLY A 81 17.47 -2.29 0.63
CA GLY A 81 18.42 -1.25 0.20
C GLY A 81 18.87 -0.30 1.31
N ALA A 82 19.77 0.62 0.94
CA ALA A 82 20.26 1.66 1.84
C ALA A 82 19.22 2.80 2.05
N ALA A 83 19.54 3.78 2.89
CA ALA A 83 18.66 4.92 3.16
C ALA A 83 18.27 5.70 1.88
N ALA A 84 19.16 5.78 0.89
CA ALA A 84 18.90 6.44 -0.39
C ALA A 84 18.20 5.55 -1.43
N ASP A 85 17.92 4.28 -1.12
CA ASP A 85 17.30 3.32 -2.03
C ASP A 85 15.78 3.27 -1.87
N TYR A 86 15.10 4.40 -2.07
CA TYR A 86 13.64 4.48 -1.98
C TYR A 86 12.92 3.40 -2.81
N ALA A 87 13.38 3.19 -4.05
CA ALA A 87 12.76 2.22 -4.96
C ALA A 87 12.86 0.78 -4.45
N LYS A 88 13.95 0.41 -3.76
CA LYS A 88 14.09 -0.93 -3.18
C LYS A 88 13.18 -1.10 -1.97
N ALA A 89 13.10 -0.09 -1.12
CA ALA A 89 12.19 -0.09 0.02
C ALA A 89 10.72 -0.23 -0.41
N GLU A 90 10.29 0.57 -1.39
CA GLU A 90 8.94 0.49 -1.94
C GLU A 90 8.67 -0.88 -2.58
N LYS A 91 9.63 -1.41 -3.34
CA LYS A 91 9.52 -2.72 -3.97
C LYS A 91 9.37 -3.84 -2.94
N ALA A 92 10.17 -3.84 -1.88
CA ALA A 92 10.10 -4.86 -0.83
C ALA A 92 8.73 -4.88 -0.15
N LEU A 93 8.19 -3.70 0.19
CA LEU A 93 6.84 -3.58 0.76
C LEU A 93 5.75 -4.00 -0.23
N ASN A 94 5.88 -3.65 -1.51
CA ASN A 94 4.97 -4.10 -2.54
C ASN A 94 4.99 -5.62 -2.70
N ASP A 95 6.16 -6.25 -2.75
CA ASP A 95 6.29 -7.70 -2.86
C ASP A 95 5.71 -8.43 -1.64
N TYR A 96 5.78 -7.83 -0.45
CA TYR A 96 5.18 -8.36 0.77
C TYR A 96 3.64 -8.22 0.77
N PHE A 97 3.13 -7.01 0.56
CA PHE A 97 1.71 -6.72 0.72
C PHE A 97 0.85 -7.01 -0.51
N ILE A 98 1.44 -7.09 -1.70
CA ILE A 98 0.74 -7.44 -2.93
C ILE A 98 1.13 -8.89 -3.24
N PRO A 99 0.33 -9.88 -2.79
CA PRO A 99 0.58 -11.26 -3.17
C PRO A 99 0.76 -11.33 -4.68
N LYS A 100 1.85 -11.96 -5.13
CA LYS A 100 1.93 -12.40 -6.53
C LYS A 100 0.75 -13.32 -6.73
N VAL A 101 -0.25 -12.84 -7.47
CA VAL A 101 -1.40 -13.64 -7.82
C VAL A 101 -0.87 -14.87 -8.52
N ASN A 102 -0.92 -16.02 -7.87
CA ASN A 102 -0.64 -17.28 -8.54
C ASN A 102 -1.85 -17.54 -9.44
N SER A 103 -1.73 -17.14 -10.70
CA SER A 103 -2.78 -17.31 -11.71
C SER A 103 -3.24 -18.77 -11.80
N THR A 104 -2.35 -19.73 -11.55
CA THR A 104 -2.69 -21.16 -11.49
C THR A 104 -3.65 -21.47 -10.35
N TYR A 105 -3.41 -20.91 -9.15
CA TYR A 105 -4.29 -21.11 -8.00
C TYR A 105 -5.63 -20.39 -8.19
N GLN A 106 -5.63 -19.16 -8.68
CA GLN A 106 -6.88 -18.44 -8.96
C GLN A 106 -7.69 -19.10 -10.08
N ASN A 107 -7.04 -19.61 -11.12
CA ASN A 107 -7.70 -20.41 -12.15
C ASN A 107 -8.23 -21.72 -11.59
N HIS A 108 -7.50 -22.36 -10.68
CA HIS A 108 -8.00 -23.56 -10.01
C HIS A 108 -9.23 -23.25 -9.17
N VAL A 109 -9.17 -22.23 -8.30
CA VAL A 109 -10.32 -21.78 -7.49
C VAL A 109 -11.50 -21.45 -8.40
N PHE A 110 -11.31 -20.61 -9.42
CA PHE A 110 -12.38 -20.26 -10.37
C PHE A 110 -12.96 -21.48 -11.11
N ARG A 111 -12.12 -22.46 -11.48
CA ARG A 111 -12.58 -23.72 -12.12
C ARG A 111 -13.24 -24.70 -11.15
N SER A 112 -13.00 -24.53 -9.85
CA SER A 112 -13.57 -25.34 -8.78
C SER A 112 -14.80 -24.69 -8.12
N VAL A 113 -15.17 -23.47 -8.53
CA VAL A 113 -16.42 -22.82 -8.12
C VAL A 113 -17.57 -23.44 -8.91
N GLU A 114 -18.45 -24.14 -8.21
CA GLU A 114 -19.68 -24.71 -8.73
C GLU A 114 -20.88 -23.96 -8.16
N GLN A 115 -21.89 -23.73 -9.00
CA GLN A 115 -23.15 -23.13 -8.59
C GLN A 115 -23.83 -24.02 -7.54
N GLN A 116 -24.20 -23.45 -6.40
CA GLN A 116 -24.84 -24.24 -5.33
C GLN A 116 -26.29 -24.54 -5.65
N ASP A 117 -26.82 -25.62 -5.07
CA ASP A 117 -28.20 -26.02 -5.28
C ASP A 117 -29.17 -24.96 -4.70
N GLY A 118 -30.03 -24.42 -5.56
CA GLY A 118 -30.91 -23.29 -5.24
C GLY A 118 -30.31 -21.89 -5.43
N GLU A 119 -29.03 -21.79 -5.79
CA GLU A 119 -28.41 -20.52 -6.17
C GLU A 119 -28.91 -20.09 -7.55
N THR A 120 -29.28 -18.81 -7.73
CA THR A 120 -29.65 -18.32 -9.06
C THR A 120 -28.40 -18.00 -9.87
N VAL A 121 -28.49 -18.13 -11.20
CA VAL A 121 -27.38 -17.78 -12.11
C VAL A 121 -26.91 -16.32 -11.90
N ALA A 122 -27.84 -15.41 -11.57
CA ALA A 122 -27.51 -14.02 -11.30
C ALA A 122 -26.80 -13.79 -9.96
N GLN A 123 -26.96 -14.72 -9.00
CA GLN A 123 -26.21 -14.74 -7.74
C GLN A 123 -24.78 -15.23 -8.01
N PHE A 124 -24.66 -16.37 -8.68
CA PHE A 124 -23.39 -17.01 -9.01
C PHE A 124 -22.45 -16.10 -9.81
N MET A 125 -23.00 -15.29 -10.72
CA MET A 125 -22.20 -14.35 -11.53
C MET A 125 -21.70 -13.10 -10.77
N LYS A 126 -22.11 -12.90 -9.52
CA LYS A 126 -21.75 -11.73 -8.71
C LYS A 126 -20.68 -12.02 -7.64
N ASP A 127 -20.39 -13.28 -7.38
CA ASP A 127 -19.39 -13.75 -6.41
C ASP A 127 -17.99 -13.83 -7.05
#